data_AF-A0AAV0MR69-F1
#
_entry.id   AF-A0AAV0MR69-F1
#
_cell.length_a   1.000
_cell.length_b   1.000
_cell.length_c   1.000
_cell.angle_alpha   90.00
_cell.angle_beta   90.00
_cell.angle_gamma   90.00
#
_symmetry.space_group_name_H-M   'P 1'
#
loop_
_entity.id
_entity.type
_entity.pdbx_description
1 polymer ?
#
loop_
_entity_poly.entity_id
_entity_poly.type
_entity_poly.pdbx_seq_one_letter_code
_entity_poly.pdbx_strand_id
1 'polypeptide(L)'
;MAVQTRVVSIFFIQLVLLAVSGLNRVSGAGLQTGFYDESCPEAETIALKTIRQAISKDGIVAAALLRLHFHDCFVRCEASVLLDAAEEGDAEKDASSNFSLRGYDVVDDVKSAIEKSCPGVVSCADILALAARDAVRLV
;
A
#
# COMPACT_ATOMS: atom_id res chain seq x y z
N MET A 1 23.47 43.98 -31.37
CA MET A 1 22.16 44.00 -30.68
C MET A 1 21.36 42.71 -30.84
N ALA A 2 21.19 42.15 -32.05
CA ALA A 2 20.39 40.92 -32.27
C ALA A 2 20.93 39.62 -31.60
N VAL A 3 22.25 39.51 -31.40
CA VAL A 3 22.86 38.34 -30.75
C VAL A 3 22.59 38.33 -29.24
N GLN A 4 22.65 39.51 -28.60
CA GLN A 4 22.40 39.66 -27.16
C GLN A 4 20.95 39.32 -26.80
N THR A 5 19.98 39.76 -27.61
CA THR A 5 18.57 39.42 -27.42
C THR A 5 18.30 37.93 -27.60
N ARG A 6 18.99 37.25 -28.53
CA ARG A 6 18.87 35.80 -28.70
C ARG A 6 19.40 35.02 -27.50
N VAL A 7 20.53 35.44 -26.94
CA VAL A 7 21.11 34.81 -25.74
C VAL A 7 20.18 34.98 -24.54
N VAL A 8 19.64 36.17 -24.32
CA VAL A 8 18.68 36.44 -23.23
C VAL A 8 17.40 35.61 -23.39
N SER A 9 16.87 35.49 -24.61
CA SER A 9 15.72 34.62 -24.89
C SER A 9 16.01 33.15 -24.56
N ILE A 10 17.19 32.64 -24.92
CA ILE A 10 17.54 31.23 -24.65
C ILE A 10 17.64 30.98 -23.15
N PHE A 11 18.30 31.86 -22.39
CA PHE A 11 18.37 31.73 -20.94
C PHE A 11 16.99 31.80 -20.28
N PHE A 12 16.11 32.69 -20.74
CA PHE A 12 14.74 32.78 -20.23
C PHE A 12 13.93 31.50 -20.53
N ILE A 13 14.05 30.94 -21.74
CA ILE A 13 13.40 29.67 -22.12
C ILE A 13 13.91 28.52 -21.25
N GLN A 14 15.22 28.43 -21.00
CA GLN A 14 15.80 27.41 -20.12
C GLN A 14 15.30 27.55 -18.68
N LEU A 15 15.19 28.78 -18.17
CA LEU A 15 14.71 29.05 -16.81
C LEU A 15 13.22 28.70 -16.64
N VAL A 16 12.41 28.95 -17.67
CA VAL A 16 11.00 28.54 -17.73
C VAL A 16 10.87 27.01 -17.78
N LEU A 17 11.69 26.32 -18.59
CA LEU A 17 11.69 24.86 -18.67
C LEU A 17 12.11 24.20 -17.33
N LEU A 18 13.09 24.78 -16.62
CA LEU A 18 13.50 24.36 -15.27
C LEU A 18 12.39 24.57 -14.23
N ALA A 19 11.63 25.66 -14.33
CA ALA A 19 10.50 25.93 -13.43
C ALA A 19 9.33 24.96 -13.64
N VAL A 20 9.06 24.55 -14.88
CA VAL A 20 7.95 23.63 -15.22
C VAL A 20 8.27 22.18 -14.89
N SER A 21 9.55 21.77 -14.93
CA SER A 21 9.95 20.38 -14.66
C SER A 21 9.78 19.95 -13.19
N GLY A 22 9.66 20.91 -12.25
CA GLY A 22 9.32 20.65 -10.85
C GLY A 22 7.83 20.38 -10.58
N LEU A 23 6.95 20.50 -11.58
CA LEU A 23 5.50 20.25 -11.46
C LEU A 23 5.09 18.80 -11.78
N ASN A 24 6.04 17.92 -12.11
CA ASN A 24 5.74 16.50 -12.30
C ASN A 24 5.43 15.87 -10.93
N ARG A 25 4.16 15.93 -10.53
CA ARG A 25 3.64 15.03 -9.51
C ARG A 25 3.78 13.62 -10.05
N VAL A 26 4.52 12.77 -9.35
CA VAL A 26 4.39 11.32 -9.52
C VAL A 26 2.98 10.98 -9.04
N SER A 27 2.02 10.98 -9.97
CA SER A 27 0.66 10.55 -9.69
C SER A 27 0.66 9.03 -9.64
N GLY A 28 0.58 8.45 -8.44
CA GLY A 28 -0.02 7.12 -8.28
C GLY A 28 -1.47 7.26 -8.71
N ALA A 29 -1.83 6.79 -9.90
CA ALA A 29 -3.13 7.04 -10.50
C ALA A 29 -4.27 6.59 -9.55
N GLY A 30 -5.00 7.53 -8.96
CA GLY A 30 -6.20 7.26 -8.16
C GLY A 30 -5.99 6.98 -6.66
N LEU A 31 -4.75 6.97 -6.15
CA LEU A 31 -4.48 6.78 -4.71
C LEU A 31 -4.48 8.11 -3.94
N GLN A 32 -5.05 8.12 -2.73
CA GLN A 32 -5.10 9.28 -1.87
C GLN A 32 -5.00 8.88 -0.39
N THR A 33 -4.24 9.65 0.40
CA THR A 33 -4.27 9.54 1.86
C THR A 33 -5.64 9.95 2.39
N GLY A 34 -6.24 9.13 3.26
CA GLY A 34 -7.60 9.38 3.73
C GLY A 34 -8.67 9.02 2.68
N PHE A 35 -8.37 8.10 1.75
CA PHE A 35 -9.34 7.63 0.74
C PHE A 35 -10.67 7.14 1.36
N TYR A 36 -10.61 6.61 2.58
CA TYR A 36 -11.76 6.08 3.31
C TYR A 36 -12.36 7.05 4.33
N ASP A 37 -11.91 8.30 4.42
CA ASP A 37 -12.33 9.24 5.47
C ASP A 37 -13.84 9.51 5.50
N GLU A 38 -14.51 9.43 4.34
CA GLU A 38 -15.97 9.60 4.24
C GLU A 38 -16.72 8.26 4.25
N SER A 39 -16.18 7.23 3.59
CA SER A 39 -16.88 5.95 3.36
C SER A 39 -16.70 4.94 4.48
N CYS A 40 -15.55 4.95 5.16
CA CYS A 40 -15.28 4.17 6.36
C CYS A 40 -14.28 4.89 7.29
N PRO A 41 -14.74 5.91 8.03
CA PRO A 41 -13.86 6.78 8.83
C PRO A 41 -13.05 6.02 9.90
N GLU A 42 -13.57 4.88 10.37
CA GLU A 42 -12.92 4.07 11.39
C GLU A 42 -11.95 3.00 10.84
N ALA A 43 -11.83 2.87 9.50
CA ALA A 43 -11.05 1.80 8.85
C ALA A 43 -9.62 1.69 9.39
N GLU A 44 -8.86 2.78 9.36
CA GLU A 44 -7.46 2.79 9.81
C GLU A 44 -7.33 2.55 11.33
N THR A 45 -8.30 3.03 12.11
CA THR A 45 -8.30 2.85 13.57
C THR A 45 -8.59 1.40 13.94
N ILE A 46 -9.56 0.78 13.27
CA ILE A 46 -9.90 -0.64 13.44
C ILE A 46 -8.70 -1.50 13.04
N ALA A 47 -8.09 -1.25 11.88
CA ALA A 47 -6.90 -1.97 11.43
C ALA A 47 -5.78 -1.89 12.47
N LEU A 48 -5.38 -0.68 12.88
CA LEU A 48 -4.31 -0.45 13.86
C LEU A 48 -4.59 -1.19 15.17
N LYS A 49 -5.83 -1.17 15.66
CA LYS A 49 -6.21 -1.85 16.90
C LYS A 49 -6.05 -3.36 16.78
N THR A 50 -6.55 -3.97 15.71
CA THR A 50 -6.47 -5.42 15.49
C THR A 50 -5.02 -5.86 15.30
N ILE A 51 -4.24 -5.14 14.50
CA ILE A 51 -2.82 -5.42 14.27
C ILE A 51 -2.01 -5.30 15.57
N ARG A 52 -2.26 -4.25 16.37
CA ARG A 52 -1.62 -4.10 17.69
C ARG A 52 -1.92 -5.27 18.62
N GLN A 53 -3.15 -5.81 18.59
CA GLN A 53 -3.52 -6.97 19.38
C GLN A 53 -2.85 -8.27 18.89
N ALA A 54 -2.62 -8.42 17.59
CA ALA A 54 -1.87 -9.55 17.05
C ALA A 54 -0.39 -9.47 17.44
N ILE A 55 0.25 -8.31 17.24
CA ILE A 55 1.66 -8.08 17.57
C ILE A 55 1.92 -8.21 19.08
N SER A 56 0.98 -7.78 19.93
CA SER A 56 1.15 -7.93 21.38
C SER A 56 1.12 -9.39 21.86
N LYS A 57 0.51 -10.29 21.09
CA LYS A 57 0.52 -11.74 21.34
C LYS A 57 1.78 -12.40 20.78
N ASP A 58 2.20 -12.00 19.57
CA ASP A 58 3.41 -12.48 18.92
C ASP A 58 4.08 -11.34 18.13
N GLY A 59 5.22 -10.86 18.62
CA GLY A 59 5.97 -9.77 18.00
C GLY A 59 6.53 -10.12 16.61
N ILE A 60 6.69 -11.41 16.27
CA ILE A 60 7.16 -11.84 14.95
C ILE A 60 6.15 -11.48 13.85
N VAL A 61 4.87 -11.36 14.19
CA VAL A 61 3.79 -10.98 13.28
C VAL A 61 4.09 -9.65 12.57
N ALA A 62 4.75 -8.70 13.25
CA ALA A 62 5.09 -7.42 12.63
C ALA A 62 5.97 -7.62 11.37
N ALA A 63 7.03 -8.42 11.48
CA ALA A 63 7.89 -8.75 10.35
C ALA A 63 7.15 -9.56 9.27
N ALA A 64 6.25 -10.46 9.68
CA ALA A 64 5.45 -11.26 8.76
C ALA A 64 4.51 -10.40 7.90
N LEU A 65 3.79 -9.45 8.50
CA LEU A 65 2.87 -8.54 7.79
C LEU A 65 3.60 -7.62 6.81
N LEU A 66 4.75 -7.07 7.22
CA LEU A 66 5.58 -6.27 6.32
C LEU A 66 6.06 -7.10 5.11
N ARG A 67 6.52 -8.33 5.36
CA ARG A 67 6.94 -9.24 4.30
C ARG A 67 5.79 -9.64 3.39
N LEU A 68 4.60 -9.89 3.94
CA LEU A 68 3.42 -10.28 3.16
C LEU A 68 3.02 -9.17 2.17
N HIS A 69 2.99 -7.91 2.61
CA HIS A 69 2.74 -6.78 1.72
C HIS A 69 3.82 -6.62 0.64
N PHE A 70 5.10 -6.82 0.99
CA PHE A 70 6.18 -6.81 0.01
C PHE A 70 5.98 -7.88 -1.07
N HIS A 71 5.62 -9.11 -0.68
CA HIS A 71 5.40 -10.20 -1.64
C HIS A 71 4.20 -9.94 -2.56
N ASP A 72 3.09 -9.39 -2.04
CA ASP A 72 1.97 -8.94 -2.86
C ASP A 72 2.44 -7.91 -3.90
N CYS A 73 3.08 -6.83 -3.43
CA CYS A 73 3.51 -5.75 -4.30
C CYS A 73 4.62 -6.12 -5.29
N PHE A 74 5.38 -7.18 -5.05
CA PHE A 74 6.40 -7.64 -5.99
C PHE A 74 5.79 -8.29 -7.23
N VAL A 75 4.59 -8.86 -7.11
CA VAL A 75 3.85 -9.46 -8.24
C VAL A 75 2.85 -8.46 -8.81
N ARG A 76 2.07 -7.80 -7.95
CA ARG A 76 1.19 -6.63 -8.19
C ARG A 76 0.47 -6.35 -6.86
N CYS A 77 0.42 -5.09 -6.38
CA CYS A 77 -0.22 -4.73 -5.09
C CYS A 77 -1.76 -4.84 -5.13
N GLU A 78 -2.30 -6.01 -5.45
CA GLU A 78 -3.72 -6.27 -5.73
C GLU A 78 -4.34 -7.30 -4.78
N ALA A 79 -3.61 -7.71 -3.73
CA ALA A 79 -3.99 -8.76 -2.79
C ALA A 79 -4.16 -10.16 -3.42
N SER A 80 -3.56 -10.41 -4.58
CA SER A 80 -3.59 -11.72 -5.24
C SER A 80 -2.90 -12.80 -4.38
N VAL A 81 -1.91 -12.41 -3.57
CA VAL A 81 -1.20 -13.32 -2.66
C VAL A 81 -2.10 -13.91 -1.56
N LEU A 82 -3.27 -13.29 -1.32
CA LEU A 82 -4.21 -13.72 -0.29
C LEU A 82 -5.19 -14.80 -0.78
N LEU A 83 -5.31 -14.99 -2.10
CA LEU A 83 -6.26 -15.94 -2.67
C LEU A 83 -5.79 -17.37 -2.45
N ASP A 84 -6.69 -18.23 -1.99
CA ASP A 84 -6.49 -19.67 -1.96
C ASP A 84 -6.79 -20.27 -3.35
N ALA A 85 -6.15 -21.39 -3.66
CA ALA A 85 -6.24 -22.01 -4.97
C ALA A 85 -7.63 -22.61 -5.20
N ALA A 86 -8.21 -22.36 -6.38
CA ALA A 86 -9.44 -23.04 -6.81
C ALA A 86 -9.16 -24.50 -7.21
N GLU A 87 -7.98 -24.74 -7.79
CA GLU A 87 -7.40 -26.04 -8.06
C GLU A 87 -5.95 -26.06 -7.52
N GLU A 88 -5.44 -27.21 -7.09
CA GLU A 88 -4.15 -27.33 -6.39
C GLU A 88 -2.99 -26.74 -7.22
N GLY A 89 -2.27 -25.77 -6.65
CA GLY A 89 -1.06 -25.17 -7.26
C GLY A 89 -1.29 -23.93 -8.11
N ASP A 90 -2.54 -23.48 -8.27
CA ASP A 90 -2.85 -22.29 -9.09
C ASP A 90 -2.78 -20.96 -8.32
N ALA A 91 -2.66 -20.98 -6.99
CA ALA A 91 -2.54 -19.76 -6.18
C ALA A 91 -1.09 -19.31 -6.03
N GLU A 92 -0.88 -17.98 -5.98
CA GLU A 92 0.41 -17.41 -5.60
C GLU A 92 0.88 -17.88 -4.22
N LYS A 93 -0.06 -18.18 -3.33
CA LYS A 93 0.18 -18.71 -1.99
C LYS A 93 0.93 -20.05 -2.01
N ASP A 94 0.72 -20.86 -3.05
CA ASP A 94 1.33 -22.18 -3.23
C ASP A 94 2.70 -22.11 -3.92
N ALA A 95 3.11 -20.93 -4.40
CA ALA A 95 4.42 -20.74 -5.02
C ALA A 95 5.54 -21.06 -4.01
N SER A 96 6.62 -21.69 -4.49
CA SER A 96 7.75 -22.10 -3.65
C SER A 96 8.39 -20.94 -2.87
N SER A 97 8.39 -19.74 -3.44
CA SER A 97 8.86 -18.50 -2.79
C SER A 97 7.96 -18.03 -1.64
N ASN A 98 6.69 -18.42 -1.66
CA ASN A 98 5.63 -17.93 -0.78
C ASN A 98 5.27 -18.90 0.35
N PHE A 99 5.79 -20.13 0.32
CA PHE A 99 5.55 -21.16 1.34
C PHE A 99 5.89 -20.74 2.79
N SER A 100 6.77 -19.75 2.95
CA SER A 100 7.17 -19.22 4.27
C SER A 100 6.43 -17.95 4.69
N LEU A 101 5.47 -17.47 3.88
CA LEU A 101 4.65 -16.32 4.23
C LEU A 101 3.67 -16.66 5.36
N ARG A 102 3.38 -15.66 6.17
CA ARG A 102 2.56 -15.75 7.38
C ARG A 102 1.81 -14.44 7.58
N GLY A 103 0.82 -14.43 8.48
CA GLY A 103 0.01 -13.25 8.80
C GLY A 103 -1.29 -13.16 8.01
N TYR A 104 -1.64 -14.19 7.23
CA TYR A 104 -2.93 -14.29 6.53
C TYR A 104 -4.11 -14.21 7.51
N ASP A 105 -4.01 -14.93 8.63
CA ASP A 105 -4.98 -14.92 9.72
C ASP A 105 -5.20 -13.53 10.32
N VAL A 106 -4.13 -12.75 10.46
CA VAL A 106 -4.22 -11.37 10.96
C VAL A 106 -4.88 -10.46 9.94
N VAL A 107 -4.61 -10.65 8.64
CA VAL A 107 -5.29 -9.91 7.56
C VAL A 107 -6.79 -10.24 7.54
N ASP A 108 -7.15 -11.51 7.73
CA ASP A 108 -8.55 -11.96 7.84
C ASP A 108 -9.25 -11.36 9.05
N ASP A 109 -8.58 -11.32 10.21
CA ASP A 109 -9.11 -10.68 11.42
C ASP A 109 -9.34 -9.18 11.22
N VAL A 110 -8.41 -8.48 10.56
CA VAL A 110 -8.56 -7.06 10.21
C VAL A 110 -9.74 -6.87 9.26
N LYS A 111 -9.82 -7.67 8.19
CA LYS A 111 -10.92 -7.61 7.22
C LYS A 111 -12.26 -7.87 7.90
N SER A 112 -12.35 -8.91 8.72
CA SER A 112 -13.56 -9.24 9.48
C SER A 112 -13.98 -8.11 10.41
N ALA A 113 -13.03 -7.46 11.09
CA ALA A 113 -13.32 -6.33 11.97
C ALA A 113 -13.82 -5.11 11.20
N ILE A 114 -13.22 -4.80 10.04
CA ILE A 114 -13.62 -3.69 9.19
C ILE A 114 -14.99 -3.95 8.55
N GLU A 115 -15.25 -5.15 8.03
CA GLU A 115 -16.53 -5.51 7.40
C GLU A 115 -17.72 -5.42 8.37
N LYS A 116 -17.49 -5.61 9.67
CA LYS A 116 -18.53 -5.37 10.70
C LYS A 116 -18.92 -3.89 10.83
N SER A 117 -18.02 -2.98 10.45
CA SER A 117 -18.22 -1.53 10.52
C SER A 117 -18.67 -0.94 9.18
N CYS A 118 -18.05 -1.36 8.07
CA CYS A 118 -18.28 -0.81 6.74
C CYS A 118 -18.21 -1.94 5.67
N PRO A 119 -19.33 -2.64 5.46
CA PRO A 119 -19.37 -3.79 4.56
C PRO A 119 -19.01 -3.43 3.11
N GLY A 120 -18.09 -4.17 2.50
CA GLY A 120 -17.73 -4.07 1.09
C GLY A 120 -17.01 -2.78 0.69
N VAL A 121 -16.46 -2.02 1.65
CA VAL A 121 -15.83 -0.72 1.39
C VAL A 121 -14.31 -0.82 1.23
N VAL A 122 -13.62 -1.39 2.22
CA VAL A 122 -12.15 -1.37 2.28
C VAL A 122 -11.56 -2.57 1.56
N SER A 123 -10.65 -2.34 0.62
CA SER A 123 -10.01 -3.40 -0.17
C SER A 123 -9.01 -4.23 0.67
N CYS A 124 -8.79 -5.49 0.30
CA CYS A 124 -7.75 -6.31 0.95
C CYS A 124 -6.33 -5.81 0.63
N ALA A 125 -6.13 -5.20 -0.54
CA ALA A 125 -4.85 -4.58 -0.91
C ALA A 125 -4.50 -3.42 0.03
N ASP A 126 -5.48 -2.57 0.36
CA ASP A 126 -5.27 -1.50 1.33
C ASP A 126 -5.07 -2.03 2.74
N ILE A 127 -5.73 -3.13 3.12
CA ILE A 127 -5.46 -3.79 4.41
C ILE A 127 -4.02 -4.26 4.49
N LEU A 128 -3.43 -4.83 3.43
CA LEU A 128 -2.01 -5.19 3.40
C LEU A 128 -1.11 -3.96 3.58
N ALA A 129 -1.42 -2.86 2.91
CA ALA A 129 -0.67 -1.61 3.05
C ALA A 129 -0.76 -1.03 4.48
N LEU A 130 -1.97 -1.00 5.05
CA LEU A 130 -2.21 -0.56 6.44
C LEU A 130 -1.48 -1.49 7.43
N ALA A 131 -1.51 -2.80 7.19
CA ALA A 131 -0.85 -3.81 8.01
C ALA A 131 0.67 -3.62 8.04
N ALA A 132 1.30 -3.42 6.87
CA ALA A 132 2.72 -3.16 6.79
C ALA A 132 3.12 -1.85 7.51
N ARG A 133 2.36 -0.77 7.28
CA ARG A 133 2.57 0.52 7.94
C ARG A 133 2.48 0.40 9.46
N ASP A 134 1.42 -0.23 9.95
CA ASP A 134 1.17 -0.33 11.39
C ASP A 134 2.11 -1.31 12.06
N ALA A 135 2.54 -2.37 11.37
CA ALA A 135 3.59 -3.25 11.83
C ALA A 135 4.90 -2.49 12.10
N VAL A 136 5.33 -1.64 11.16
CA VAL A 136 6.54 -0.81 11.32
C VAL A 136 6.37 0.25 12.41
N ARG A 137 5.15 0.79 12.59
CA ARG A 137 4.85 1.79 13.63
C ARG A 137 4.91 1.23 15.06
N LEU A 138 4.63 -0.07 15.23
CA LEU A 138 4.40 -0.70 16.54
C LEU A 138 5.63 -1.41 17.10
N VAL A 139 6.70 -1.56 16.31
CA VAL A 139 8.00 -2.12 16.72
C VAL A 139 9.03 -1.01 16.92
#